data_AF-A0A4Y2EFJ9-F1
#
_entry.id   AF-A0A4Y2EFJ9-F1
#
_cell.length_a   1.000
_cell.length_b   1.000
_cell.length_c   1.000
_cell.angle_alpha   90.00
_cell.angle_beta   90.00
_cell.angle_gamma   90.00
#
_symmetry.space_group_name_H-M   'P 1'
#
loop_
_entity.id
_entity.type
_entity.pdbx_description
1 polymer ?
#
loop_
_entity_poly.entity_id
_entity_poly.type
_entity_poly.pdbx_seq_one_letter_code
_entity_poly.pdbx_strand_id
1 'polypeptide(L)'
;MAYRATPLENGFSPSELLMGRRINTTLPVAKAQLQPYSVNKNVLEAKEERRIEGQKTNYDKHHGVRNLDELDPVQSGRRVYRRNRKHLIPSPDFHPEPEPEDDSDVTGYQHSPADADPGCLPLMSSPQSPKTYPERASSSTEAYPDPYVTRSGRTVRPPERLDL
;
A
#
# COMPACT_ATOMS: atom_id res chain seq x y z
N MET A 1 14.90 30.25 4.46
CA MET A 1 14.37 30.01 5.83
C MET A 1 12.87 30.32 5.98
N ALA A 2 12.28 31.24 5.19
CA ALA A 2 10.89 31.67 5.35
C ALA A 2 9.85 30.53 5.35
N TYR A 3 9.85 29.68 4.32
CA TYR A 3 8.84 28.62 4.14
C TYR A 3 8.65 27.71 5.37
N ARG A 4 9.72 27.40 6.10
CA ARG A 4 9.67 26.48 7.25
C ARG A 4 8.96 27.07 8.47
N ALA A 5 8.89 28.38 8.59
CA ALA A 5 8.32 29.10 9.73
C ALA A 5 7.02 29.84 9.40
N THR A 6 6.64 29.91 8.11
CA THR A 6 5.39 30.49 7.64
C THR A 6 4.25 29.49 7.79
N PRO A 7 3.15 29.85 8.46
CA PRO A 7 1.96 29.02 8.49
C PRO A 7 1.41 28.77 7.09
N LEU A 8 0.99 27.54 6.81
CA LEU A 8 0.26 27.18 5.59
C LEU A 8 -1.22 27.56 5.73
N GLU A 9 -2.02 27.31 4.70
CA GLU A 9 -3.48 27.50 4.76
C GLU A 9 -4.11 26.73 5.93
N ASN A 10 -3.55 25.58 6.30
CA ASN A 10 -3.98 24.78 7.45
C ASN A 10 -3.69 25.46 8.82
N GLY A 11 -2.90 26.53 8.87
CA GLY A 11 -2.59 27.30 10.07
C GLY A 11 -1.32 26.85 10.80
N PHE A 12 -0.66 25.79 10.33
CA PHE A 12 0.60 25.30 10.89
C PHE A 12 1.74 25.50 9.90
N SER A 13 2.93 25.81 10.41
CA SER A 13 4.14 25.85 9.60
C SER A 13 4.70 24.44 9.37
N PRO A 14 5.48 24.22 8.30
CA PRO A 14 6.11 22.93 8.03
C PRO A 14 6.96 22.41 9.20
N SER A 15 7.60 23.30 9.96
CA SER A 15 8.39 22.91 11.13
C SER A 15 7.52 22.42 12.29
N GLU A 16 6.35 23.02 12.48
CA GLU A 16 5.41 22.59 13.52
C GLU A 16 4.84 21.20 13.19
N LEU A 17 4.52 20.94 11.92
CA LEU A 17 4.04 19.63 11.49
C LEU A 17 5.10 18.53 11.61
N LEU A 18 6.37 18.86 11.33
CA LEU A 18 7.47 17.89 11.34
C LEU A 18 8.07 17.67 12.74
N MET A 19 8.25 18.75 13.51
CA MET A 19 9.00 18.75 14.77
C MET A 19 8.15 19.08 16.00
N GLY A 20 6.86 19.38 15.82
CA GLY A 20 5.96 19.77 16.91
C GLY A 20 6.33 21.11 17.55
N ARG A 21 7.10 21.98 16.87
CA ARG A 21 7.55 23.26 17.44
C ARG A 21 7.90 24.27 16.37
N ARG A 22 7.90 25.55 16.74
CA ARG A 22 8.44 26.63 15.89
C ARG A 22 9.97 26.63 15.94
N ILE A 23 10.59 26.97 14.81
CA ILE A 23 12.03 27.19 14.73
C ILE A 23 12.38 28.61 15.14
N ASN A 24 13.59 28.78 15.69
CA ASN A 24 14.11 30.12 15.98
C ASN A 24 14.41 30.84 14.66
N THR A 25 13.82 32.02 14.46
CA THR A 25 14.01 32.85 13.26
C THR A 25 14.43 34.25 13.68
N THR A 26 14.79 35.10 12.71
CA THR A 26 15.17 36.50 12.97
C THR A 26 14.03 37.31 13.62
N LEU A 27 12.78 36.91 13.40
CA LEU A 27 11.64 37.57 14.02
C LEU A 27 11.49 37.11 15.48
N PRO A 28 11.22 38.03 16.42
CA PRO A 28 11.01 37.67 17.81
C PRO A 28 9.75 36.83 17.96
N VAL A 29 9.88 35.67 18.62
CA VAL A 29 8.80 34.73 18.91
C VAL A 29 8.85 34.36 20.39
N ALA A 30 7.68 34.16 21.00
CA ALA A 30 7.59 33.74 22.40
C ALA A 30 8.32 32.41 22.64
N LYS A 31 9.09 32.34 23.74
CA LYS A 31 9.90 31.15 24.08
C LYS A 31 9.05 29.88 24.25
N ALA A 32 7.80 30.03 24.70
CA ALA A 32 6.86 28.92 24.82
C ALA A 32 6.58 28.22 23.48
N GLN A 33 6.53 28.96 22.37
CA GLN A 33 6.25 28.40 21.04
C GLN A 33 7.47 27.69 20.41
N LEU A 34 8.66 27.87 20.99
CA LEU A 34 9.87 27.14 20.59
C LEU A 34 9.94 25.75 21.25
N GLN A 35 9.15 25.51 22.29
CA GLN A 35 9.07 24.22 22.96
C GLN A 35 8.18 23.25 22.16
N PRO A 36 8.49 21.94 22.16
CA PRO A 36 7.63 20.93 21.55
C PRO A 36 6.22 20.92 22.15
N TYR A 37 5.22 20.83 21.30
CA TYR A 37 3.81 20.63 21.65
C TYR A 37 3.17 19.64 20.67
N SER A 38 2.08 19.00 21.10
CA SER A 38 1.31 18.11 20.25
C SER A 38 0.35 18.90 19.37
N VAL A 39 0.41 18.68 18.06
CA VAL A 39 -0.56 19.26 17.11
C VAL A 39 -1.84 18.42 17.11
N ASN A 40 -2.99 19.08 17.22
CA ASN A 40 -4.30 18.43 17.14
C ASN A 40 -4.55 17.87 15.73
N LYS A 41 -4.27 16.58 15.53
CA LYS A 41 -4.35 15.91 14.23
C LYS A 41 -5.72 15.99 13.59
N ASN A 42 -6.80 15.75 14.35
CA ASN A 42 -8.16 15.77 13.82
C ASN A 42 -8.53 17.14 13.20
N VAL A 43 -8.11 18.23 13.83
CA VAL A 43 -8.37 19.59 13.33
C VAL A 43 -7.55 19.87 12.08
N LEU A 44 -6.30 19.41 12.06
CA LEU A 44 -5.41 19.53 10.89
C LEU A 44 -5.97 18.76 9.69
N GLU A 45 -6.33 17.49 9.90
CA GLU A 45 -6.88 16.60 8.88
C GLU A 45 -8.18 17.16 8.30
N ALA A 46 -9.14 17.57 9.14
CA ALA A 46 -10.39 18.16 8.69
C ALA A 46 -10.22 19.47 7.89
N LYS A 47 -9.10 20.18 8.10
CA LYS A 47 -8.79 21.39 7.33
C LYS A 47 -8.09 21.06 6.01
N GLU A 48 -7.24 20.05 6.00
CA GLU A 48 -6.64 19.55 4.75
C GLU A 48 -7.67 18.87 3.84
N GLU A 49 -8.54 18.03 4.39
CA GLU A 49 -9.59 17.36 3.63
C GLU A 49 -10.45 18.37 2.87
N ARG A 50 -10.91 19.43 3.56
CA ARG A 50 -11.65 20.54 2.94
C ARG A 50 -10.83 21.25 1.85
N ARG A 51 -9.53 21.42 2.04
CA ARG A 51 -8.64 22.04 1.04
C ARG A 51 -8.50 21.16 -0.19
N ILE A 52 -8.27 19.86 0.00
CA ILE A 52 -8.13 18.86 -1.07
C ILE A 52 -9.44 18.71 -1.83
N GLU A 53 -10.57 18.60 -1.14
CA GLU A 53 -11.89 18.53 -1.75
C GLU A 53 -12.23 19.80 -2.53
N GLY A 54 -11.92 20.98 -1.99
CA GLY A 54 -12.05 22.25 -2.70
C GLY A 54 -11.22 22.31 -3.98
N GLN A 55 -9.95 21.87 -3.92
CA GLN A 55 -9.09 21.80 -5.10
C GLN A 55 -9.63 20.81 -6.13
N LYS A 56 -10.05 19.62 -5.70
CA LYS A 56 -10.64 18.59 -6.57
C LYS A 56 -11.88 19.13 -7.27
N THR A 57 -12.84 19.65 -6.51
CA THR A 57 -14.10 20.16 -7.08
C THR A 57 -13.88 21.33 -8.05
N ASN A 58 -12.92 22.23 -7.76
CA ASN A 58 -12.57 23.31 -8.68
C ASN A 58 -11.94 22.78 -9.97
N TYR A 59 -11.00 21.85 -9.84
CA TYR A 59 -10.37 21.18 -10.98
C TYR A 59 -11.41 20.44 -11.85
N ASP A 60 -12.28 19.65 -11.22
CA ASP A 60 -13.33 18.86 -11.88
C ASP A 60 -14.31 19.78 -12.63
N LYS A 61 -14.72 20.88 -12.01
CA LYS A 61 -15.58 21.89 -12.65
C LYS A 61 -14.90 22.53 -13.86
N HIS A 62 -13.64 22.95 -13.71
CA HIS A 62 -12.89 23.59 -14.79
C HIS A 62 -12.66 22.66 -15.99
N HIS A 63 -12.49 21.37 -15.75
CA HIS A 63 -12.24 20.37 -16.80
C HIS A 63 -13.49 19.60 -17.23
N GLY A 64 -14.67 19.94 -16.70
CA GLY A 64 -15.93 19.26 -17.01
C GLY A 64 -15.92 17.76 -16.69
N VAL A 65 -15.22 17.37 -15.62
CA VAL A 65 -15.17 15.98 -15.15
C VAL A 65 -16.58 15.56 -14.73
N ARG A 66 -17.00 14.37 -15.15
CA ARG A 66 -18.31 13.79 -14.83
C ARG A 66 -18.10 12.39 -14.29
N ASN A 67 -18.84 12.04 -13.24
CA ASN A 67 -18.95 10.65 -12.81
C ASN A 67 -19.70 9.88 -13.89
N LEU A 68 -19.13 8.77 -14.36
CA LEU A 68 -19.82 7.84 -15.23
C LEU A 68 -20.58 6.86 -14.34
N ASP A 69 -21.85 6.64 -14.66
CA ASP A 69 -22.62 5.57 -14.03
C ASP A 69 -22.00 4.21 -14.38
N GLU A 70 -22.07 3.28 -13.44
CA GLU A 70 -21.74 1.88 -13.71
C GLU A 70 -22.68 1.39 -14.81
N LEU A 71 -22.12 1.01 -15.97
CA LEU A 71 -22.91 0.54 -17.09
C LEU A 71 -23.30 -0.91 -16.84
N ASP A 72 -24.61 -1.18 -16.82
CA ASP A 72 -25.12 -2.54 -16.82
C ASP A 72 -24.59 -3.31 -18.04
N PRO A 73 -24.14 -4.58 -17.86
CA PRO A 73 -23.74 -5.42 -18.97
C PRO A 73 -24.89 -5.57 -19.96
N VAL A 74 -24.62 -5.41 -21.25
CA VAL A 74 -25.63 -5.65 -22.29
C VAL A 74 -25.68 -7.16 -22.52
N GLN A 75 -26.81 -7.80 -22.18
CA GLN A 75 -27.05 -9.21 -22.45
C GLN A 75 -27.73 -9.38 -23.81
N SER A 76 -27.15 -10.15 -24.72
CA SER A 76 -27.79 -10.54 -25.98
C SER A 76 -27.62 -12.04 -26.19
N GLY A 77 -28.69 -12.80 -25.93
CA GLY A 77 -28.64 -14.27 -25.88
C GLY A 77 -27.70 -14.79 -24.78
N ARG A 78 -26.90 -15.82 -25.09
CA ARG A 78 -25.81 -16.32 -24.22
C ARG A 78 -24.52 -15.48 -24.33
N ARG A 79 -24.58 -14.17 -24.56
CA ARG A 79 -23.37 -13.34 -24.60
C ARG A 79 -23.57 -12.09 -23.78
N VAL A 80 -22.62 -11.82 -22.89
CA VAL A 80 -22.57 -10.61 -22.07
C VAL A 80 -21.52 -9.68 -22.67
N TYR A 81 -21.90 -8.43 -22.94
CA TYR A 81 -21.01 -7.41 -23.48
C TYR A 81 -20.82 -6.29 -22.47
N ARG A 82 -19.58 -5.83 -22.35
CA ARG A 82 -19.21 -4.59 -21.65
C ARG A 82 -19.18 -3.44 -22.65
N ARG A 83 -19.82 -2.32 -22.33
CA ARG A 83 -19.82 -1.13 -23.19
C ARG A 83 -18.63 -0.24 -22.85
N ASN A 84 -17.72 0.00 -23.80
CA ASN A 84 -16.69 1.04 -23.68
C ASN A 84 -17.09 2.19 -24.61
N ARG A 85 -17.51 3.32 -24.03
CA ARG A 85 -17.91 4.64 -24.60
C ARG A 85 -18.64 4.67 -25.96
N LYS A 86 -18.14 3.99 -26.99
CA LYS A 86 -18.69 3.87 -28.35
C LYS A 86 -18.90 2.43 -28.86
N HIS A 87 -18.33 1.40 -28.21
CA HIS A 87 -18.33 0.02 -28.71
C HIS A 87 -18.69 -1.01 -27.63
N LEU A 88 -19.27 -2.14 -28.04
CA LEU A 88 -19.52 -3.32 -27.20
C LEU A 88 -18.33 -4.27 -27.30
N ILE A 89 -17.78 -4.66 -26.15
CA ILE A 89 -16.67 -5.62 -26.01
C ILE A 89 -17.23 -6.89 -25.37
N PRO A 90 -16.98 -8.09 -25.92
CA PRO A 90 -17.37 -9.34 -25.27
C PRO A 90 -16.74 -9.47 -23.88
N SER A 91 -17.50 -9.87 -22.86
CA SER A 91 -16.96 -10.11 -21.53
C SER A 91 -16.07 -11.36 -21.52
N PRO A 92 -14.89 -11.35 -20.86
CA PRO A 92 -13.97 -12.49 -20.82
C PRO A 92 -14.53 -13.74 -20.13
N ASP A 93 -15.55 -13.59 -19.28
CA ASP A 93 -16.07 -14.65 -18.41
C ASP A 93 -17.00 -15.65 -19.11
N PHE A 94 -17.19 -15.53 -20.43
CA PHE A 94 -18.03 -16.45 -21.20
C PHE A 94 -17.20 -17.65 -21.68
N HIS A 95 -17.13 -18.70 -20.87
CA HIS A 95 -16.84 -20.05 -21.36
C HIS A 95 -18.17 -20.66 -21.82
N PRO A 96 -18.41 -20.89 -23.12
CA PRO A 96 -19.56 -21.68 -23.53
C PRO A 96 -19.42 -23.06 -22.89
N GLU A 97 -20.40 -23.44 -22.09
CA GLU A 97 -20.57 -24.83 -21.64
C GLU A 97 -20.73 -25.69 -22.91
N PRO A 98 -19.87 -26.71 -23.12
CA PRO A 98 -20.03 -27.59 -24.27
C PRO A 98 -21.41 -28.25 -24.16
N GLU A 99 -22.24 -28.08 -25.18
CA GLU A 99 -23.57 -28.70 -25.25
C GLU A 99 -23.38 -30.23 -25.16
N PRO A 100 -24.22 -30.96 -24.40
CA PRO A 100 -24.15 -32.41 -24.36
C PRO A 100 -24.46 -32.95 -25.76
N GLU A 101 -23.53 -33.73 -26.30
CA GLU A 101 -23.73 -34.41 -27.58
C GLU A 101 -24.84 -35.45 -27.40
N ASP A 102 -25.88 -35.36 -28.23
CA ASP A 102 -26.98 -36.32 -28.26
C ASP A 102 -26.41 -37.73 -28.54
N ASP A 103 -26.46 -38.58 -27.52
CA ASP A 103 -26.19 -40.01 -27.59
C ASP A 103 -27.20 -40.67 -28.54
N SER A 104 -26.80 -40.89 -29.80
CA SER A 104 -27.47 -41.86 -30.66
C SER A 104 -26.53 -43.04 -30.93
N ASP A 105 -26.78 -44.11 -30.19
CA ASP A 105 -26.19 -45.45 -30.28
C ASP A 105 -26.25 -46.03 -31.71
N VAL A 106 -25.11 -46.42 -32.29
CA VAL A 106 -25.05 -47.65 -33.11
C VAL A 106 -23.65 -48.27 -33.11
N THR A 107 -23.59 -49.38 -32.40
CA THR A 107 -22.62 -50.49 -32.36
C THR A 107 -21.61 -50.63 -33.50
N GLY A 108 -20.35 -50.94 -33.14
CA GLY A 108 -19.50 -51.78 -34.01
C GLY A 108 -18.00 -51.80 -33.72
N TYR A 109 -17.55 -52.91 -33.10
CA TYR A 109 -16.23 -53.53 -33.26
C TYR A 109 -15.03 -53.03 -32.41
N GLN A 110 -14.87 -53.69 -31.26
CA GLN A 110 -13.71 -54.48 -30.79
C GLN A 110 -12.28 -54.07 -31.22
N HIS A 111 -11.42 -53.71 -30.27
CA HIS A 111 -10.47 -54.64 -29.60
C HIS A 111 -9.55 -53.89 -28.61
N SER A 112 -9.61 -54.38 -27.36
CA SER A 112 -8.74 -54.36 -26.16
C SER A 112 -7.26 -53.87 -26.17
N PRO A 113 -6.69 -53.62 -24.96
CA PRO A 113 -5.78 -52.52 -24.64
C PRO A 113 -4.31 -52.94 -24.39
N ALA A 114 -3.41 -51.96 -24.46
CA ALA A 114 -2.03 -51.95 -23.93
C ALA A 114 -1.51 -50.50 -24.11
N ASP A 115 -0.92 -49.77 -23.19
CA ASP A 115 -0.29 -50.07 -21.91
C ASP A 115 -0.43 -48.85 -21.00
N ALA A 116 -0.35 -49.11 -19.69
CA ALA A 116 -0.33 -48.09 -18.65
C ALA A 116 0.93 -47.22 -18.73
N ASP A 117 0.78 -45.92 -18.55
CA ASP A 117 1.64 -45.18 -17.62
C ASP A 117 0.74 -44.35 -16.68
N PRO A 118 0.54 -44.78 -15.44
CA PRO A 118 -0.30 -44.10 -14.48
C PRO A 118 0.57 -43.12 -13.68
N GLY A 119 0.21 -41.85 -13.73
CA GLY A 119 0.42 -41.01 -12.56
C GLY A 119 0.83 -39.60 -12.89
N CYS A 120 -0.14 -38.77 -13.20
CA CYS A 120 -0.06 -37.37 -12.81
C CYS A 120 -1.46 -36.85 -12.51
N LEU A 121 -1.92 -37.04 -11.27
CA LEU A 121 -2.78 -36.14 -10.49
C LEU A 121 -2.57 -36.46 -9.00
N PRO A 122 -2.83 -35.57 -8.03
CA PRO A 122 -3.22 -34.16 -8.12
C PRO A 122 -2.41 -33.20 -7.19
N LEU A 123 -2.67 -31.90 -7.37
CA LEU A 123 -2.70 -30.82 -6.37
C LEU A 123 -2.11 -31.13 -4.98
N MET A 124 -1.18 -30.28 -4.51
CA MET A 124 -1.33 -29.61 -3.19
C MET A 124 -0.43 -28.38 -3.12
N SER A 125 -1.05 -27.26 -2.76
CA SER A 125 -0.44 -25.96 -2.49
C SER A 125 0.67 -26.08 -1.45
N SER A 126 1.82 -25.51 -1.76
CA SER A 126 2.95 -25.40 -0.83
C SER A 126 2.60 -24.39 0.28
N PRO A 127 2.61 -24.78 1.58
CA PRO A 127 2.58 -23.83 2.67
C PRO A 127 3.99 -23.22 2.81
N GLN A 128 4.09 -21.92 2.52
CA GLN A 128 5.29 -21.16 2.79
C GLN A 128 5.53 -21.12 4.30
N SER A 129 6.61 -21.75 4.73
CA SER A 129 7.06 -21.80 6.11
C SER A 129 7.33 -20.40 6.68
N PRO A 130 7.05 -20.14 7.97
CA PRO A 130 7.45 -18.91 8.63
C PRO A 130 8.97 -18.88 8.77
N LYS A 131 9.59 -17.78 8.35
CA LYS A 131 11.04 -17.56 8.48
C LYS A 131 11.41 -17.45 9.96
N THR A 132 12.14 -18.45 10.44
CA THR A 132 12.90 -18.42 11.70
C THR A 132 13.91 -17.28 11.64
N TYR A 133 13.77 -16.30 12.53
CA TYR A 133 14.85 -15.37 12.85
C TYR A 133 15.81 -16.08 13.80
N PRO A 134 17.13 -16.11 13.55
CA PRO A 134 18.06 -16.50 14.59
C PRO A 134 18.14 -15.37 15.61
N GLU A 135 17.58 -15.64 16.78
CA GLU A 135 17.92 -15.00 18.05
C GLU A 135 19.43 -15.09 18.25
N ARG A 136 20.13 -13.95 18.32
CA ARG A 136 21.49 -13.92 18.82
C ARG A 136 21.48 -13.29 20.21
N ALA A 137 21.60 -14.18 21.18
CA ALA A 137 21.86 -13.91 22.57
C ALA A 137 23.03 -12.96 22.78
N SER A 138 22.87 -12.12 23.79
CA SER A 138 23.90 -11.30 24.42
C SER A 138 25.02 -12.15 25.04
N SER A 139 26.26 -11.66 24.93
CA SER A 139 27.42 -11.73 25.85
C SER A 139 28.70 -11.67 24.99
N SER A 140 29.86 -11.16 25.39
CA SER A 140 30.46 -11.05 26.71
C SER A 140 31.47 -9.90 26.75
N THR A 141 31.69 -9.41 27.97
CA THR A 141 32.74 -8.52 28.44
C THR A 141 34.13 -9.02 28.06
N GLU A 142 34.91 -8.21 27.34
CA GLU A 142 36.38 -8.27 27.32
C GLU A 142 36.86 -6.83 27.50
N ALA A 143 37.52 -6.59 28.63
CA ALA A 143 38.05 -5.29 29.01
C ALA A 143 39.31 -4.99 28.17
N TYR A 144 39.14 -4.19 27.11
CA TYR A 144 40.24 -3.48 26.45
C TYR A 144 39.98 -1.96 26.57
N PRO A 145 41.00 -1.14 26.87
CA PRO A 145 40.81 0.27 27.16
C PRO A 145 40.65 1.16 25.91
N ASP A 146 40.56 0.58 24.70
CA ASP A 146 40.49 1.39 23.49
C ASP A 146 39.04 1.79 23.13
N PRO A 147 38.71 3.09 23.09
CA PRO A 147 37.40 3.56 22.69
C PRO A 147 37.14 3.23 21.23
N TYR A 148 36.06 2.51 20.94
CA TYR A 148 35.64 2.22 19.57
C TYR A 148 35.37 3.52 18.81
N VAL A 149 36.06 3.71 17.67
CA VAL A 149 35.96 4.89 16.81
C VAL A 149 35.14 4.53 15.56
N THR A 150 34.15 5.36 15.23
CA THR A 150 33.36 5.22 13.99
C THR A 150 34.23 5.52 12.77
N ARG A 151 33.77 5.09 11.58
CA ARG A 151 34.41 5.44 10.29
C ARG A 151 34.62 6.94 10.06
N SER A 152 33.90 7.79 10.79
CA SER A 152 34.01 9.26 10.74
C SER A 152 34.97 9.87 11.77
N GLY A 153 35.69 9.05 12.54
CA GLY A 153 36.62 9.52 13.59
C GLY A 153 35.98 9.85 14.93
N ARG A 154 34.67 9.60 15.11
CA ARG A 154 33.98 9.86 16.40
C ARG A 154 34.13 8.68 17.35
N THR A 155 34.51 8.95 18.60
CA THR A 155 34.54 7.96 19.69
C THR A 155 33.13 7.64 20.17
N VAL A 156 32.80 6.36 20.30
CA VAL A 156 31.50 5.89 20.81
C VAL A 156 31.58 5.75 22.33
N ARG A 157 30.74 6.49 23.06
CA ARG A 157 30.60 6.39 24.52
C ARG A 157 29.37 5.55 24.86
N PRO A 158 29.49 4.52 25.72
CA PRO A 158 28.33 3.76 26.15
C PRO A 158 27.39 4.61 27.02
N PRO A 159 26.06 4.35 26.99
CA PRO A 159 25.10 5.06 27.83
C PRO A 159 25.31 4.73 29.32
N GLU A 160 25.19 5.74 30.17
CA GLU A 160 25.26 5.61 31.62
C GLU A 160 23.96 4.95 32.12
N ARG A 161 24.07 3.81 32.81
CA ARG A 161 22.93 3.11 33.41
C ARG A 161 22.93 3.44 34.90
N LEU A 162 21.79 3.91 35.41
CA LEU A 162 21.55 3.99 36.84
C LEU A 162 21.22 2.59 37.36
N ASP A 163 21.96 2.14 38.36
CA ASP A 163 21.62 0.95 39.14
C ASP A 163 20.64 1.39 40.25
N LEU A 164 19.38 0.97 40.13
CA LEU A 164 18.31 1.17 41.11
C LEU A 164 18.25 -0.02 42.08
#